data_AF-A0A6N4XWY4-F1
#
_entry.id   AF-A0A6N4XWY4-F1
#
_cell.length_a   1.000
_cell.length_b   1.000
_cell.length_c   1.000
_cell.angle_alpha   90.00
_cell.angle_beta   90.00
_cell.angle_gamma   90.00
#
_symmetry.space_group_name_H-M   'P 1'
#
loop_
_entity.id
_entity.type
_entity.pdbx_description
1 polymer ?
#
loop_
_entity_poly.entity_id
_entity_poly.type
_entity_poly.pdbx_seq_one_letter_code
_entity_poly.pdbx_strand_id
1 'polypeptide(L)'
;MEEGINSEILKEICIVKMPFGKYEGTILADLPISYLEWFYRKGMPKGKLGMQLSTIYEIKLNGLMDLLIPIRGGQVSFEKPKNKTYKF
;
A
#
# COMPACT_ATOMS: atom_id res chain seq x y z
N MET A 1 21.88 6.94 -12.24
CA MET A 1 20.50 6.43 -12.09
C MET A 1 19.93 7.07 -10.84
N GLU A 2 19.48 8.31 -10.96
CA GLU A 2 18.70 8.97 -9.91
C GLU A 2 17.23 8.71 -10.21
N GLU A 3 16.70 7.56 -9.77
CA GLU A 3 15.26 7.43 -9.62
C GLU A 3 14.88 8.08 -8.30
N GLY A 4 14.85 9.42 -8.30
CA GLY A 4 14.24 10.19 -7.24
C GLY A 4 12.77 9.79 -7.08
N ILE A 5 12.28 9.88 -5.84
CA ILE A 5 10.89 9.58 -5.45
C ILE A 5 9.94 10.20 -6.49
N ASN A 6 9.33 9.35 -7.32
CA ASN A 6 8.43 9.80 -8.37
C ASN A 6 7.16 10.36 -7.70
N SER A 7 6.89 11.65 -7.91
CA SER A 7 5.75 12.37 -7.32
C SER A 7 4.40 11.71 -7.63
N GLU A 8 4.34 10.90 -8.69
CA GLU A 8 3.12 10.23 -9.13
C GLU A 8 2.84 8.91 -8.41
N ILE A 9 3.78 8.38 -7.62
CA ILE A 9 3.63 7.05 -6.99
C ILE A 9 2.37 6.97 -6.12
N LEU A 10 2.04 8.03 -5.40
CA LEU A 10 0.84 8.09 -4.56
C LEU A 10 -0.46 8.04 -5.37
N LYS A 11 -0.46 8.60 -6.58
CA LYS A 11 -1.60 8.49 -7.49
C LYS A 11 -1.68 7.09 -8.09
N GLU A 12 -0.54 6.53 -8.49
CA GLU A 12 -0.48 5.19 -9.06
C GLU A 12 -1.00 4.11 -8.11
N ILE A 13 -0.56 4.11 -6.85
CA ILE A 13 -1.01 3.12 -5.86
C ILE A 13 -2.53 3.20 -5.59
N CYS A 14 -3.17 4.34 -5.89
CA CYS A 14 -4.60 4.54 -5.75
C CYS A 14 -5.43 4.04 -6.95
N ILE A 15 -4.80 3.68 -8.08
CA ILE A 15 -5.50 3.35 -9.33
C ILE A 15 -5.04 1.99 -9.89
N VAL A 16 -3.75 1.69 -9.76
CA VAL A 16 -3.16 0.44 -10.24
C VAL A 16 -3.79 -0.74 -9.50
N LYS A 17 -4.11 -1.78 -10.26
CA LYS A 17 -4.64 -3.04 -9.74
C LYS A 17 -3.53 -4.07 -9.62
N MET A 18 -3.62 -4.90 -8.60
CA MET A 18 -2.73 -6.03 -8.39
C MET A 18 -2.84 -6.98 -9.60
N PRO A 19 -1.72 -7.30 -10.29
CA PRO A 19 -1.78 -8.04 -11.54
C PRO A 19 -1.82 -9.57 -11.38
N PHE A 20 -1.71 -10.10 -10.15
CA PHE A 20 -1.71 -11.54 -9.89
C PHE A 20 -1.99 -11.86 -8.42
N GLY A 21 -2.17 -13.15 -8.14
CA GLY A 21 -2.25 -13.70 -6.78
C GLY A 21 -3.66 -13.59 -6.17
N LYS A 22 -3.75 -13.81 -4.85
CA LYS A 22 -5.04 -13.89 -4.14
C LYS A 22 -5.92 -12.64 -4.30
N TYR A 23 -5.30 -11.47 -4.46
CA TYR A 23 -5.98 -10.18 -4.56
C TYR A 23 -5.87 -9.57 -5.96
N GLU A 24 -5.68 -10.38 -7.00
CA GLU A 24 -5.67 -9.92 -8.39
C GLU A 24 -6.91 -9.04 -8.69
N GLY A 25 -6.70 -7.96 -9.44
CA GLY A 25 -7.75 -6.99 -9.77
C GLY A 25 -8.09 -5.99 -8.66
N THR A 26 -7.54 -6.15 -7.45
CA THR A 26 -7.73 -5.20 -6.33
C THR A 26 -6.79 -4.01 -6.48
N ILE A 27 -7.27 -2.79 -6.22
CA ILE A 27 -6.42 -1.59 -6.20
C ILE A 27 -5.34 -1.76 -5.14
N LEU A 28 -4.09 -1.38 -5.44
CA LEU A 28 -2.96 -1.65 -4.55
C LEU A 28 -3.16 -1.02 -3.15
N ALA A 29 -3.66 0.21 -3.06
CA ALA A 29 -3.97 0.87 -1.79
C ALA A 29 -5.03 0.14 -0.95
N ASP A 30 -5.86 -0.70 -1.57
CA ASP A 30 -6.93 -1.45 -0.91
C ASP A 30 -6.46 -2.86 -0.47
N LEU A 31 -5.23 -3.25 -0.81
CA LEU A 31 -4.67 -4.54 -0.39
C LEU A 31 -4.58 -4.66 1.14
N PRO A 32 -4.96 -5.80 1.74
CA PRO A 32 -4.83 -6.00 3.18
C PRO A 32 -3.36 -5.92 3.64
N ILE A 33 -3.12 -5.31 4.81
CA ILE A 33 -1.76 -5.19 5.37
C ILE A 33 -1.08 -6.55 5.55
N SER A 34 -1.84 -7.60 5.91
CA SER A 34 -1.34 -8.97 6.04
C SER A 34 -0.78 -9.54 4.73
N TYR A 35 -1.32 -9.12 3.58
CA TYR A 35 -0.82 -9.53 2.28
C TYR A 35 0.49 -8.83 1.92
N LEU A 36 0.60 -7.55 2.29
CA LEU A 36 1.83 -6.76 2.13
C LEU A 36 2.94 -7.26 3.07
N GLU A 37 2.60 -7.62 4.30
CA GLU A 37 3.54 -8.25 5.26
C GLU A 37 4.11 -9.57 4.71
N TRP A 38 3.28 -10.37 4.03
CA TRP A 38 3.74 -11.61 3.39
C TRP A 38 4.80 -11.33 2.33
N PHE A 39 4.57 -10.33 1.46
CA PHE A 39 5.58 -9.89 0.49
C PHE A 39 6.81 -9.30 1.16
N TYR A 40 6.66 -8.50 2.22
CA TYR A 40 7.80 -7.95 2.95
C TYR A 40 8.70 -9.05 3.53
N ARG A 41 8.11 -10.13 4.05
CA ARG A 41 8.85 -11.29 4.58
C ARG A 41 9.46 -12.18 3.50
N LYS A 42 8.79 -12.34 2.36
CA LYS A 42 9.23 -13.24 1.26
C LYS A 42 10.12 -12.56 0.22
N GLY A 43 10.07 -11.23 0.15
CA GLY A 43 10.66 -10.42 -0.89
C GLY A 43 9.58 -9.78 -1.77
N MET A 44 9.69 -8.47 -1.96
CA MET A 44 8.83 -7.73 -2.89
C MET A 44 9.18 -8.09 -4.34
N PRO A 45 8.20 -8.04 -5.27
CA PRO A 45 8.46 -8.17 -6.70
C PRO A 45 9.53 -7.17 -7.16
N LYS A 46 10.31 -7.50 -8.18
CA LYS A 46 11.29 -6.54 -8.72
C LYS A 46 10.60 -5.43 -9.52
N GLY A 47 11.26 -4.29 -9.64
CA GLY A 47 10.81 -3.16 -10.44
C GLY A 47 9.67 -2.38 -9.80
N LYS A 48 8.88 -1.71 -10.65
CA LYS A 48 7.88 -0.71 -10.25
C LYS A 48 6.83 -1.25 -9.27
N LEU A 49 6.33 -2.47 -9.50
CA LEU A 49 5.31 -3.07 -8.63
C LEU A 49 5.84 -3.27 -7.21
N GLY A 50 7.09 -3.73 -7.05
CA GLY A 50 7.70 -3.87 -5.73
C GLY A 50 7.80 -2.56 -4.99
N MET A 51 8.24 -1.50 -5.69
CA MET A 51 8.30 -0.16 -5.13
C MET A 51 6.91 0.30 -4.66
N GLN A 52 5.88 0.14 -5.49
CA GLN A 52 4.50 0.49 -5.15
C GLN A 52 3.97 -0.29 -3.92
N LEU A 53 4.21 -1.61 -3.86
CA LEU A 53 3.79 -2.44 -2.73
C LEU A 53 4.53 -2.06 -1.43
N SER A 54 5.82 -1.79 -1.50
CA SER A 54 6.61 -1.28 -0.36
C SER A 54 6.07 0.06 0.14
N THR A 55 5.78 1.00 -0.77
CA THR A 55 5.22 2.31 -0.41
C THR A 55 3.89 2.17 0.32
N ILE A 56 2.96 1.34 -0.18
CA ILE A 56 1.67 1.12 0.49
C ILE A 56 1.86 0.43 1.84
N TYR A 57 2.79 -0.51 1.93
CA TYR A 57 3.09 -1.20 3.18
C TYR A 57 3.55 -0.21 4.25
N GLU A 58 4.49 0.68 3.92
CA GLU A 58 4.97 1.72 4.83
C GLU A 58 3.86 2.71 5.23
N ILE A 59 3.02 3.13 4.29
CA ILE A 59 1.86 3.99 4.57
C ILE A 59 0.92 3.30 5.56
N LYS A 60 0.57 2.03 5.34
CA LYS A 60 -0.34 1.28 6.22
C LYS A 60 0.27 1.02 7.60
N LEU A 61 1.54 0.65 7.64
CA LEU A 61 2.25 0.35 8.88
C LEU A 61 2.30 1.57 9.82
N ASN A 62 2.47 2.77 9.25
CA ASN A 62 2.51 4.03 10.00
C ASN A 62 1.13 4.67 10.19
N GLY A 63 0.05 4.05 9.70
CA GLY A 63 -1.31 4.61 9.81
C GLY A 63 -1.57 5.86 8.94
N LEU A 64 -0.78 6.08 7.89
CA LEU A 64 -0.82 7.28 7.04
C LEU A 64 -1.80 7.17 5.87
N MET A 65 -2.77 6.26 5.94
CA MET A 65 -3.73 6.04 4.85
C MET A 65 -4.62 7.26 4.56
N ASP A 66 -4.80 8.14 5.54
CA ASP A 66 -5.56 9.38 5.37
C ASP A 66 -4.91 10.32 4.32
N LEU A 67 -3.60 10.17 4.05
CA LEU A 67 -2.91 10.90 2.96
C LEU A 67 -3.46 10.58 1.57
N LEU A 68 -4.07 9.40 1.40
CA LEU A 68 -4.61 8.95 0.11
C LEU A 68 -6.05 9.42 -0.13
N ILE A 69 -6.74 9.90 0.90
CA ILE A 69 -8.12 10.39 0.82
C ILE A 69 -8.28 11.52 -0.21
N PRO A 70 -7.51 12.62 -0.17
CA PRO A 70 -7.67 13.72 -1.14
C PRO A 70 -7.34 13.28 -2.57
N ILE A 71 -6.43 12.32 -2.74
CA ILE A 71 -6.04 11.78 -4.04
C ILE A 71 -7.16 10.92 -4.64
N ARG A 72 -7.96 10.27 -3.79
CA ARG A 72 -9.07 9.40 -4.19
C ARG A 72 -10.43 10.09 -4.23
N GLY A 73 -10.49 11.41 -4.07
CA GLY A 73 -11.73 12.16 -4.13
C GLY A 73 -12.59 12.11 -2.85
N GLY A 74 -11.98 11.84 -1.69
CA GLY A 74 -12.61 12.12 -0.39
C GLY A 74 -13.16 10.93 0.40
N GLN A 75 -13.28 9.72 -0.18
CA GLN A 75 -13.67 8.52 0.58
C GLN A 75 -12.85 7.31 0.19
N VAL A 76 -12.27 6.63 1.19
CA VAL A 76 -11.55 5.38 1.01
C VAL A 76 -11.94 4.41 2.11
N SER A 77 -12.44 3.24 1.73
CA SER A 77 -12.73 2.15 2.65
C SER A 77 -11.48 1.27 2.78
N PHE A 78 -10.65 1.53 3.78
CA PHE A 78 -9.57 0.61 4.18
C PHE A 78 -9.81 0.11 5.60
N GLU A 79 -9.45 -1.15 5.86
CA GLU A 79 -9.43 -1.69 7.22
C GLU A 79 -8.39 -0.92 8.05
N LYS A 80 -8.84 -0.05 8.96
CA LYS A 80 -7.96 0.59 9.93
C LYS A 80 -7.37 -0.49 10.83
N PRO A 81 -6.04 -0.55 11.02
CA PRO A 81 -5.46 -1.50 11.96
C PRO A 81 -6.05 -1.24 13.34
N LYS A 82 -6.58 -2.30 13.98
CA LYS A 82 -7.08 -2.20 15.35
C LYS A 82 -5.89 -1.81 16.24
N ASN A 83 -5.99 -0.68 16.94
CA ASN A 83 -4.99 -0.28 17.93
C ASN A 83 -4.79 -1.44 18.92
N LYS A 84 -3.64 -2.12 18.85
CA LYS A 84 -3.23 -3.05 19.90
C LYS A 84 -2.71 -2.20 21.05
N THR A 85 -3.58 -1.88 22.00
CA THR A 85 -3.14 -1.35 23.30
C THR A 85 -2.44 -2.49 24.03
N TYR A 86 -1.10 -2.53 23.97
CA TYR A 86 -0.32 -3.39 24.84
C TYR A 86 -0.42 -2.81 26.25
N LYS A 87 -1.11 -3.52 27.14
CA LYS A 87 -1.05 -3.26 28.58
C LYS A 87 0.24 -3.91 29.08
N PHE A 88 1.20 -3.09 29.47
CA PHE A 88 2.37 -3.51 30.23
C PHE A 88 1.98 -3.70 31.70
#